data_AF-T0LAV4-F1
#
_entry.id   AF-T0LAV4-F1
#
_cell.length_a   1.000
_cell.length_b   1.000
_cell.length_c   1.000
_cell.angle_alpha   90.00
_cell.angle_beta   90.00
_cell.angle_gamma   90.00
#
_symmetry.space_group_name_H-M   'P 1'
#
loop_
_entity.id
_entity.type
_entity.pdbx_description
1 polymer ?
#
loop_
_entity_poly.entity_id
_entity_poly.type
_entity_poly.pdbx_seq_one_letter_code
_entity_poly.pdbx_strand_id
1 'polypeptide(L)'
;MNEKELDAIIGLLKLGNKKKIFYDSKTKLKKNIKQRKVLEAIFKITSYPSSITQQDLSILLRIPQRSIQIWFQNARHKMKNTQLEGNCFIDENNDIPVSILYRIIFEDSDYK
;
A
#
# COMPACT_ATOMS: atom_id res chain seq x y z
N MET A 1 12.18 -15.94 -6.53
CA MET A 1 12.84 -14.93 -5.69
C MET A 1 12.42 -15.19 -4.26
N ASN A 2 13.37 -15.34 -3.34
CA ASN A 2 13.10 -15.73 -1.96
C ASN A 2 12.75 -14.51 -1.08
N GLU A 3 12.06 -14.71 0.04
CA GLU A 3 11.64 -13.63 0.96
C GLU A 3 12.82 -12.78 1.43
N LYS A 4 13.92 -13.43 1.80
CA LYS A 4 15.17 -12.76 2.21
C LYS A 4 15.81 -11.93 1.10
N GLU A 5 15.68 -12.36 -0.16
CA GLU A 5 16.18 -11.61 -1.32
C GLU A 5 15.33 -10.36 -1.55
N LEU A 6 14.01 -10.46 -1.39
CA LEU A 6 13.07 -9.36 -1.56
C LEU A 6 13.24 -8.29 -0.46
N ASP A 7 13.37 -8.72 0.80
CA ASP A 7 13.64 -7.81 1.91
C ASP A 7 14.99 -7.10 1.75
N ALA A 8 16.01 -7.81 1.27
CA ALA A 8 17.30 -7.21 0.96
C ALA A 8 17.19 -6.17 -0.17
N ILE A 9 16.45 -6.45 -1.25
CA ILE A 9 16.22 -5.51 -2.35
C ILE A 9 15.49 -4.25 -1.84
N ILE A 10 14.41 -4.41 -1.05
CA ILE A 10 13.71 -3.27 -0.46
C ILE A 10 14.63 -2.48 0.48
N GLY A 11 15.42 -3.17 1.30
CA GLY A 11 16.41 -2.55 2.18
C GLY A 11 17.42 -1.71 1.40
N LEU A 12 17.97 -2.23 0.31
CA LEU A 12 18.89 -1.51 -0.58
C LEU A 12 18.22 -0.28 -1.22
N LEU A 13 16.97 -0.41 -1.68
CA LEU A 13 16.21 0.72 -2.22
C LEU A 13 15.93 1.81 -1.18
N LYS A 14 15.70 1.43 0.09
CA LYS A 14 15.55 2.36 1.22
C LYS A 14 16.86 3.09 1.56
N LEU A 15 18.01 2.44 1.37
CA LEU A 15 19.34 3.02 1.62
C LEU A 15 19.76 4.01 0.52
N GLY A 16 19.44 3.72 -0.75
CA GLY A 16 20.01 4.38 -1.92
C GLY A 16 19.45 5.76 -2.30
N ASN A 17 18.38 6.27 -1.68
CA ASN A 17 17.69 7.46 -2.23
C ASN A 17 16.99 8.33 -1.17
N LYS A 18 17.76 9.09 -0.39
CA LYS A 18 17.18 10.08 0.56
C LYS A 18 16.70 11.39 -0.08
N LYS A 19 17.01 11.69 -1.35
CA LYS A 19 16.80 13.04 -1.94
C LYS A 19 15.87 13.15 -3.16
N LYS A 20 15.26 12.07 -3.68
CA LYS A 20 14.34 12.17 -4.84
C LYS A 20 13.06 11.32 -4.81
N ILE A 21 12.84 10.44 -3.83
CA ILE A 21 11.61 9.61 -3.77
C ILE A 21 10.37 10.42 -3.31
N PHE A 22 10.58 11.63 -2.80
CA PHE A 22 9.51 12.53 -2.34
C PHE A 22 9.09 13.48 -3.46
N TYR A 23 8.43 12.97 -4.52
CA TYR A 23 7.78 13.83 -5.51
C TYR A 23 6.56 14.50 -4.86
N ASP A 24 6.83 15.71 -4.38
CA ASP A 24 5.94 16.86 -4.18
C ASP A 24 4.44 16.57 -4.04
N SER A 25 3.94 16.88 -2.85
CA SER A 25 2.60 16.70 -2.32
C SER A 25 1.49 17.53 -3.01
N LYS A 26 1.69 18.05 -4.23
CA LYS A 26 0.78 19.03 -4.85
C LYS A 26 0.09 18.61 -6.14
N THR A 27 0.59 17.62 -6.88
CA THR A 27 -0.09 17.15 -8.10
C THR A 27 -1.05 16.01 -7.80
N LYS A 28 -2.33 16.19 -8.17
CA LYS A 28 -3.38 15.16 -8.05
C LYS A 28 -3.08 14.02 -9.03
N LEU A 29 -2.19 13.11 -8.67
CA LEU A 29 -1.84 11.96 -9.50
C LEU A 29 -3.03 11.00 -9.57
N LYS A 30 -3.59 10.83 -10.77
CA LYS A 30 -4.64 9.84 -11.02
C LYS A 30 -4.01 8.44 -10.98
N LYS A 31 -4.32 7.68 -9.94
CA LYS A 31 -3.87 6.28 -9.78
C LYS A 31 -4.39 5.44 -10.96
N ASN A 32 -3.52 4.62 -11.56
CA ASN A 32 -3.90 3.66 -12.60
C ASN A 32 -4.86 2.60 -12.01
N ILE A 33 -5.67 1.94 -12.85
CA ILE A 33 -6.60 0.87 -12.48
C ILE A 33 -5.86 -0.24 -11.71
N LYS A 34 -4.68 -0.66 -12.17
CA LYS A 34 -3.86 -1.68 -11.48
C LYS A 34 -3.48 -1.23 -10.06
N GLN A 35 -3.00 0.01 -9.92
CA GLN A 35 -2.64 0.59 -8.61
C GLN A 35 -3.84 0.65 -7.67
N ARG A 36 -5.04 0.98 -8.17
CA ARG A 36 -6.28 0.95 -7.37
C ARG A 36 -6.65 -0.47 -6.94
N LYS A 37 -6.63 -1.43 -7.86
CA LYS A 37 -6.96 -2.84 -7.55
C LYS A 37 -6.05 -3.40 -6.46
N VAL A 38 -4.74 -3.13 -6.52
CA VAL A 38 -3.80 -3.52 -5.46
C VAL A 38 -4.18 -2.88 -4.12
N LEU A 39 -4.42 -1.57 -4.10
CA LEU A 39 -4.80 -0.87 -2.86
C LEU A 39 -6.12 -1.42 -2.28
N GLU A 40 -7.09 -1.75 -3.14
CA GLU A 40 -8.35 -2.40 -2.74
C GLU A 40 -8.13 -3.82 -2.20
N ALA A 41 -7.27 -4.63 -2.82
CA ALA A 41 -6.92 -5.96 -2.33
C ALA A 41 -6.27 -5.90 -0.95
N ILE A 42 -5.33 -4.97 -0.76
CA ILE A 42 -4.68 -4.74 0.54
C ILE A 42 -5.69 -4.24 1.58
N PHE A 43 -6.61 -3.36 1.19
CA PHE A 43 -7.65 -2.85 2.08
C PHE A 43 -8.56 -3.95 2.64
N LYS A 44 -8.79 -5.02 1.85
CA LYS A 44 -9.52 -6.22 2.31
C LYS A 44 -8.75 -7.03 3.35
N ILE A 45 -7.42 -6.96 3.33
CA ILE A 45 -6.55 -7.62 4.33
C ILE A 45 -6.49 -6.77 5.59
N THR A 46 -6.14 -5.49 5.45
CA THR A 46 -6.16 -4.53 6.56
C THR A 46 -6.60 -3.15 6.09
N SER A 47 -7.54 -2.56 6.83
CA SER A 47 -7.99 -1.18 6.62
C SER A 47 -7.03 -0.14 7.19
N TYR A 48 -6.04 -0.56 7.99
CA TYR A 48 -5.15 0.29 8.76
C TYR A 48 -3.66 -0.06 8.56
N PRO A 49 -3.14 -0.20 7.32
CA PRO A 49 -1.77 -0.63 7.10
C PRO A 49 -0.76 0.25 7.85
N SER A 50 0.28 -0.37 8.40
CA SER A 50 1.33 0.29 9.18
C SER A 50 2.13 1.30 8.35
N SER A 51 2.90 2.16 9.02
CA SER A 51 3.80 3.09 8.32
C SER A 51 4.83 2.36 7.45
N ILE A 52 5.32 1.21 7.91
CA ILE A 52 6.29 0.37 7.18
C ILE A 52 5.63 -0.18 5.92
N THR A 53 4.45 -0.80 6.05
CA THR A 53 3.67 -1.32 4.92
C THR A 53 3.35 -0.23 3.90
N GLN A 54 2.96 0.97 4.35
CA GLN A 54 2.71 2.11 3.47
C GLN A 54 3.96 2.56 2.70
N GLN A 55 5.13 2.51 3.34
CA GLN A 55 6.40 2.83 2.71
C GLN A 55 6.80 1.77 1.68
N ASP A 56 6.62 0.49 2.00
CA ASP A 56 6.90 -0.61 1.07
C ASP A 56 5.98 -0.53 -0.16
N LEU A 57 4.69 -0.24 0.04
CA LEU A 57 3.77 0.04 -1.06
C LEU A 57 4.14 1.26 -1.88
N SER A 58 4.69 2.30 -1.24
CA SER A 58 5.16 3.49 -1.94
C SER A 58 6.27 3.13 -2.93
N ILE A 59 7.20 2.28 -2.52
CA ILE A 59 8.29 1.79 -3.35
C ILE A 59 7.76 0.87 -4.45
N LEU A 60 6.95 -0.12 -4.10
CA LEU A 60 6.46 -1.16 -5.02
C LEU A 60 5.52 -0.60 -6.10
N LEU A 61 4.61 0.31 -5.72
CA LEU A 61 3.65 0.91 -6.65
C LEU A 61 4.12 2.21 -7.29
N ARG A 62 5.27 2.74 -6.84
CA ARG A 62 5.81 4.07 -7.22
C ARG A 62 4.78 5.19 -6.99
N ILE A 63 4.08 5.14 -5.87
CA ILE A 63 3.09 6.14 -5.44
C ILE A 63 3.63 6.83 -4.20
N PRO A 64 3.45 8.15 -4.02
CA PRO A 64 3.85 8.80 -2.77
C PRO A 64 3.15 8.17 -1.56
N GLN A 65 3.90 7.90 -0.48
CA GLN A 65 3.34 7.37 0.77
C GLN A 65 2.15 8.20 1.25
N ARG A 66 2.23 9.54 1.12
CA ARG A 66 1.12 10.43 1.47
C ARG A 66 -0.15 10.19 0.64
N SER A 67 0.00 9.88 -0.65
CA SER A 67 -1.13 9.55 -1.52
C SER A 67 -1.74 8.18 -1.21
N ILE A 68 -0.96 7.26 -0.64
CA ILE A 68 -1.44 5.97 -0.11
C ILE A 68 -2.21 6.22 1.18
N GLN A 69 -1.65 6.98 2.13
CA GLN A 69 -2.32 7.38 3.37
C GLN A 69 -3.70 8.00 3.13
N ILE A 70 -3.76 9.01 2.25
CA ILE A 70 -5.03 9.70 1.90
C ILE A 70 -6.00 8.72 1.25
N TRP A 71 -5.51 7.79 0.42
CA TRP A 71 -6.38 6.79 -0.20
C TRP A 71 -7.02 5.87 0.85
N PHE A 72 -6.24 5.37 1.81
CA PHE A 72 -6.75 4.53 2.89
C PHE A 72 -7.70 5.30 3.82
N GLN A 73 -7.43 6.59 4.08
CA GLN A 73 -8.39 7.47 4.80
C GLN A 73 -9.72 7.55 4.05
N ASN A 74 -9.70 7.88 2.75
CA ASN A 74 -10.90 8.00 1.93
C ASN A 74 -11.65 6.66 1.81
N ALA A 75 -10.93 5.54 1.70
CA ALA A 75 -11.51 4.21 1.65
C ALA A 75 -12.26 3.88 2.96
N ARG A 76 -11.66 4.18 4.12
CA ARG A 76 -12.32 4.04 5.42
C ARG A 76 -13.52 4.96 5.58
N HIS A 77 -13.42 6.22 5.12
CA HIS A 77 -14.57 7.13 5.11
C HIS A 77 -15.73 6.57 4.26
N LYS A 78 -15.43 6.05 3.06
CA LYS A 78 -16.45 5.42 2.20
C LYS A 78 -17.08 4.19 2.86
N MET A 79 -16.27 3.34 3.51
CA MET A 79 -16.74 2.17 4.25
C MET A 79 -17.67 2.56 5.41
N LYS A 80 -17.30 3.58 6.19
CA LYS A 80 -18.11 4.13 7.29
C LYS A 80 -19.42 4.76 6.79
N ASN A 81 -19.40 5.44 5.64
CA ASN A 81 -20.63 6.05 5.10
C ASN A 81 -21.59 5.01 4.49
N THR A 82 -21.10 3.82 4.16
CA THR A 82 -21.90 2.72 3.61
C THR A 82 -22.45 1.81 4.71
N GLN A 83 -21.78 1.75 5.86
CA GLN A 83 -22.20 0.98 7.03
C GLN A 83 -22.63 1.97 8.13
N LEU A 84 -23.95 2.19 8.27
CA LEU A 84 -24.52 2.89 9.42
C LEU A 84 -23.97 2.23 10.70
N GLU A 85 -23.20 3.02 11.46
CA GLU A 85 -22.78 2.83 12.85
C GLU A 85 -22.47 1.40 13.31
N GLY A 86 -21.18 1.02 13.32
CA GLY A 86 -20.77 -0.17 14.08
C GLY A 86 -19.37 -0.66 13.78
N ASN A 87 -18.49 -0.51 14.76
CA ASN A 87 -17.17 -1.13 14.91
C ASN A 87 -16.14 -0.93 13.78
N CYS A 88 -15.23 0.03 14.00
CA CYS A 88 -13.90 -0.03 13.42
C CYS A 88 -13.14 -1.21 14.03
N PHE A 89 -13.00 -2.30 13.27
CA PHE A 89 -12.05 -3.36 13.62
C PHE A 89 -10.65 -2.75 13.63
N ILE A 90 -10.06 -2.64 14.82
CA ILE A 90 -8.65 -2.36 15.00
C ILE A 90 -7.95 -3.70 14.80
N ASP A 91 -7.32 -3.88 13.65
CA ASP A 91 -6.42 -5.02 13.45
C ASP A 91 -5.15 -4.74 14.28
N GLU A 92 -4.84 -5.65 15.19
CA GLU A 92 -3.72 -5.58 16.12
C GLU A 92 -2.36 -5.76 15.42
N ASN A 93 -2.35 -6.30 14.19
CA ASN A 93 -1.13 -6.48 13.39
C ASN A 93 -1.25 -5.85 12.00
N ASN A 94 -1.00 -4.55 11.95
CA ASN A 94 -1.10 -3.74 10.72
C ASN A 94 0.11 -3.85 9.78
N ASP A 95 1.12 -4.64 10.14
CA ASP A 95 2.30 -4.91 9.31
C ASP A 95 2.03 -6.08 8.37
N ILE A 96 2.04 -5.79 7.07
CA ILE A 96 1.90 -6.82 6.04
C ILE A 96 3.29 -7.23 5.56
N PRO A 97 3.67 -8.52 5.67
CA PRO A 97 4.92 -9.02 5.11
C PRO A 97 5.05 -8.67 3.63
N VAL A 98 6.26 -8.30 3.21
CA VAL A 98 6.56 -7.91 1.83
C VAL A 98 6.23 -9.04 0.85
N SER A 99 6.37 -10.30 1.28
CA SER A 99 5.98 -11.48 0.52
C SER A 99 4.50 -11.44 0.09
N ILE A 100 3.58 -11.09 1.00
CA ILE A 100 2.15 -10.95 0.69
C ILE A 100 1.93 -9.78 -0.28
N LEU A 101 2.60 -8.64 -0.07
CA LEU A 101 2.50 -7.49 -0.99
C LEU A 101 2.97 -7.86 -2.40
N TYR A 102 4.05 -8.65 -2.52
CA TYR A 102 4.55 -9.10 -3.81
C TYR A 102 3.54 -10.00 -4.52
N ARG A 103 2.91 -10.95 -3.82
CA ARG A 103 1.88 -11.81 -4.42
C ARG A 103 0.73 -10.98 -5.00
N ILE A 104 0.19 -10.05 -4.22
CA ILE A 104 -0.92 -9.19 -4.65
C ILE A 104 -0.55 -8.30 -5.84
N ILE A 105 0.71 -7.84 -5.92
CA ILE A 105 1.15 -6.90 -6.96
C ILE A 105 1.58 -7.63 -8.25
N PHE A 106 2.17 -8.82 -8.12
CA PHE A 106 2.89 -9.50 -9.19
C PHE A 106 2.39 -10.92 -9.49
N GLU A 107 1.80 -11.66 -8.54
CA GLU A 107 1.26 -13.01 -8.78
C GLU A 107 -0.21 -12.99 -9.23
N ASP A 108 -1.04 -12.02 -8.80
CA ASP A 108 -2.43 -11.85 -9.27
C ASP A 108 -2.52 -11.30 -10.73
N SER A 109 -1.52 -11.57 -11.57
CA SER A 109 -1.52 -11.21 -12.98
C SER A 109 -2.33 -12.18 -13.86
N ASP A 110 -3.16 -13.04 -13.25
CA ASP A 110 -4.18 -13.88 -13.89
C ASP A 110 -5.39 -13.05 -14.39
N TYR A 111 -5.12 -12.16 -15.33
CA TYR A 111 -6.11 -11.73 -16.31
C TYR A 111 -5.52 -11.98 -17.71
N LYS A 112 -5.65 -13.25 -18.14
CA LYS A 112 -5.65 -13.63 -19.55
C LYS A 112 -7.09 -13.65 -20.05
#